data_AF-A0A5D2HCP9-F1
#
_entry.id   AF-A0A5D2HCP9-F1
#
_cell.length_a   1.000
_cell.length_b   1.000
_cell.length_c   1.000
_cell.angle_alpha   90.00
_cell.angle_beta   90.00
_cell.angle_gamma   90.00
#
_symmetry.space_group_name_H-M   'P 1'
#
loop_
_entity.id
_entity.type
_entity.pdbx_description
1 polymer ?
#
loop_
_entity_poly.entity_id
_entity_poly.type
_entity_poly.pdbx_seq_one_letter_code
_entity_poly.pdbx_strand_id
1 'polypeptide(L)'
;MGNYLFFFFIFIFIIPLFSTTSAIDSNDSSCPIDLSYVETFPWNQTTCLDPQGNQCCQTLISLFGMGMAQYLKETSVFQLPNPTVASSCLSGFQTQVAARSVHPSLVTSCFKNSTQFVSNVSNCAGIITVQDWVQKVGPVTALDTACKGDVTGLNCRPCIEAGYNVFSKLFSLDPNSTKCFDFTVLYAIGVINEFGPKDPGAAGCILGLPLDSSVNEKSKRKLSNETVLKLVFGFLGAFVGVLVAFALIILYRKWDKKNKRNAPHRRFVSSFRASVLPNSGAKWFHLSELEQATDGFSQRNLIGRGAYGVVYKGTLADGTLVAVKQILDLDLEGDEDFSNEVEIISKIRHRNLLSLRGCCVTSDIMKGRRRYLVYDFMSNGSLGDHLFNDFTWQKLSWPQRKNIILDVAQGLAYLHYGIKPSIYHRDIKATNILLDSEMKAKVADFGLAKQSLEGQSHLTTRVAGTHGYLAPEYALYGQLTEKSDVYSFGIVILEIMSGRKVIDTSNSSYLMITDWAWKLAKSGNVQEIFDESIREEGPKGVMERFVRVGILCAHVMVAFRPKIAEALKMLEGDIDIPKLPDRPLPLSHESFKSSLGRIASTSNTSKYNSNMSVV
;
A
#
# COMPACT_ATOMS: atom_id res chain seq x y z
N MET A 1 49.06 25.02 -15.85
CA MET A 1 50.27 25.34 -15.07
C MET A 1 50.30 24.41 -13.85
N GLY A 2 51.40 23.66 -13.69
CA GLY A 2 51.80 22.79 -12.55
C GLY A 2 50.85 21.63 -12.22
N ASN A 3 51.03 20.37 -12.59
CA ASN A 3 52.22 19.49 -12.67
C ASN A 3 52.98 19.31 -11.34
N TYR A 4 52.74 18.18 -10.66
CA TYR A 4 53.71 17.43 -9.84
C TYR A 4 53.34 15.94 -9.95
N LEU A 5 53.98 15.19 -10.85
CA LEU A 5 55.23 14.41 -10.66
C LEU A 5 54.96 12.96 -10.19
N PHE A 6 54.63 12.13 -11.19
CA PHE A 6 54.74 10.67 -11.16
C PHE A 6 56.23 10.30 -11.20
N PHE A 7 56.74 9.59 -10.19
CA PHE A 7 58.04 8.93 -10.28
C PHE A 7 57.86 7.53 -10.87
N PHE A 8 58.35 7.38 -12.10
CA PHE A 8 58.70 6.12 -12.72
C PHE A 8 60.02 5.62 -12.12
N PHE A 9 60.06 4.38 -11.64
CA PHE A 9 61.30 3.61 -11.59
C PHE A 9 61.12 2.33 -12.40
N ILE A 10 61.82 2.29 -13.52
CA ILE A 10 62.13 1.11 -14.32
C ILE A 10 63.23 0.36 -13.56
N PHE A 11 63.03 -0.93 -13.29
CA PHE A 11 64.15 -1.86 -13.13
C PHE A 11 63.96 -3.08 -14.02
N ILE A 12 65.06 -3.35 -14.71
CA ILE A 12 65.27 -4.28 -15.80
C ILE A 12 65.37 -5.71 -15.27
N PHE A 13 64.86 -6.63 -16.09
CA PHE A 13 65.01 -8.08 -16.05
C PHE A 13 66.43 -8.53 -15.66
N ILE A 14 66.52 -9.43 -14.67
CA ILE A 14 67.54 -10.48 -14.63
C ILE A 14 66.81 -11.81 -14.38
N ILE A 15 66.72 -12.60 -15.45
CA ILE A 15 66.42 -14.02 -15.42
C ILE A 15 67.68 -14.76 -14.93
N PRO A 16 67.56 -15.69 -13.98
CA PRO A 16 68.30 -16.92 -14.06
C PRO A 16 67.33 -18.05 -14.45
N LEU A 17 67.60 -18.60 -15.64
CA LEU A 17 67.19 -19.94 -16.01
C LEU A 17 67.79 -20.89 -14.96
N PHE A 18 66.95 -21.46 -14.11
CA PHE A 18 67.20 -22.77 -13.54
C PHE A 18 66.01 -23.67 -13.86
N SER A 19 66.16 -24.36 -14.98
CA SER A 19 65.53 -25.63 -15.22
C SER A 19 66.04 -26.61 -14.17
N THR A 20 65.20 -26.97 -13.21
CA THR A 20 65.12 -28.35 -12.72
C THR A 20 63.67 -28.60 -12.35
N THR A 21 62.95 -29.22 -13.29
CA THR A 21 61.81 -30.08 -12.97
C THR A 21 62.30 -31.15 -12.00
N SER A 22 62.16 -30.95 -10.71
CA SER A 22 62.06 -32.06 -9.77
C SER A 22 60.64 -32.59 -9.92
N ALA A 23 60.46 -33.46 -10.93
CA ALA A 23 59.42 -34.47 -10.87
C ALA A 23 59.55 -35.13 -9.49
N ILE A 24 58.51 -35.06 -8.68
CA ILE A 24 58.38 -35.93 -7.51
C ILE A 24 58.07 -37.32 -8.09
N ASP A 25 59.12 -37.97 -8.57
CA ASP A 25 59.21 -39.42 -8.57
C ASP A 25 59.38 -39.80 -7.10
N SER A 26 58.29 -40.26 -6.48
CA SER A 26 58.41 -41.11 -5.30
C SER A 26 57.23 -42.05 -5.25
N ASN A 27 57.52 -43.29 -5.61
CA ASN A 27 56.77 -44.50 -5.31
C ASN A 27 56.77 -44.77 -3.79
N ASP A 28 56.68 -43.72 -2.98
CA ASP A 28 56.75 -43.75 -1.53
C ASP A 28 55.32 -43.72 -0.99
N SER A 29 54.90 -44.86 -0.48
CA SER A 29 53.59 -45.06 0.14
C SER A 29 53.55 -44.57 1.59
N SER A 30 54.62 -43.93 2.08
CA SER A 30 54.71 -43.43 3.45
C SER A 30 53.95 -42.11 3.66
N CYS A 31 53.50 -41.88 4.88
CA CYS A 31 52.82 -40.63 5.24
C CYS A 31 53.83 -39.48 5.39
N PRO A 32 53.69 -38.36 4.66
CA PRO A 32 54.61 -37.22 4.77
C PRO A 32 54.38 -36.35 6.02
N ILE A 33 53.36 -36.64 6.81
CA ILE A 33 53.02 -35.88 8.02
C ILE A 33 53.67 -36.56 9.22
N ASP A 34 54.44 -35.82 10.02
CA ASP A 34 54.88 -36.28 11.33
C ASP A 34 53.68 -36.33 12.29
N LEU A 35 53.30 -37.53 12.72
CA LEU A 35 52.13 -37.78 13.58
C LEU A 35 52.49 -37.93 15.07
N SER A 36 53.76 -37.73 15.45
CA SER A 36 54.20 -37.82 16.85
C SER A 36 53.55 -36.79 17.79
N TYR A 37 52.99 -35.71 17.21
CA TYR A 37 52.26 -34.70 17.98
C TYR A 37 51.01 -35.27 18.66
N VAL A 38 50.43 -36.36 18.14
CA VAL A 38 49.17 -36.93 18.67
C VAL A 38 49.33 -37.40 20.10
N GLU A 39 50.52 -37.91 20.45
CA GLU A 39 50.83 -38.36 21.80
C GLU A 39 51.24 -37.21 22.72
N THR A 40 51.90 -36.18 22.18
CA THR A 40 52.55 -35.12 22.95
C THR A 40 51.69 -33.86 23.13
N PHE A 41 50.72 -33.63 22.26
CA PHE A 41 49.87 -32.44 22.28
C PHE A 41 48.76 -32.55 23.35
N PRO A 42 48.44 -31.47 24.09
CA PRO A 42 47.51 -31.51 25.22
C PRO A 42 46.03 -31.43 24.78
N TRP A 43 45.59 -32.35 23.93
CA TRP A 43 44.20 -32.44 23.47
C TRP A 43 43.34 -33.30 24.42
N ASN A 44 42.07 -32.92 24.58
CA ASN A 44 41.17 -33.55 25.53
C ASN A 44 40.62 -34.89 25.02
N GLN A 45 41.06 -35.96 25.67
CA GLN A 45 40.70 -37.33 25.32
C GLN A 45 39.31 -37.74 25.83
N THR A 46 38.77 -37.02 26.82
CA THR A 46 37.47 -37.36 27.41
C THR A 46 36.34 -37.22 26.41
N THR A 47 36.53 -36.44 25.34
CA THR A 47 35.57 -36.30 24.23
C THR A 47 35.37 -37.61 23.46
N CYS A 48 36.29 -38.58 23.61
CA CYS A 48 36.25 -39.89 22.98
C CYS A 48 35.87 -41.04 23.93
N LEU A 49 35.39 -40.73 25.15
CA LEU A 49 34.86 -41.73 26.09
C LEU A 49 33.46 -42.25 25.69
N ASP A 50 32.71 -41.47 24.91
CA ASP A 50 31.43 -41.89 24.32
C ASP A 50 31.62 -42.18 22.82
N PRO A 51 31.76 -43.46 22.42
CA PRO A 51 32.03 -43.84 21.03
C PRO A 51 30.85 -43.58 20.07
N GLN A 52 29.68 -43.19 20.56
CA GLN A 52 28.52 -42.82 19.72
C GLN A 52 28.32 -41.30 19.58
N GLY A 53 29.14 -40.47 20.23
CA GLY A 53 29.05 -39.02 20.18
C GLY A 53 29.77 -38.39 18.99
N ASN A 54 29.11 -37.45 18.29
CA ASN A 54 29.72 -36.64 17.21
C ASN A 54 30.96 -35.82 17.66
N GLN A 55 31.14 -35.62 18.97
CA GLN A 55 32.22 -34.81 19.55
C GLN A 55 33.61 -35.47 19.43
N CYS A 56 33.70 -36.80 19.50
CA CYS A 56 34.98 -37.49 19.31
C CYS A 56 35.47 -37.35 17.87
N CYS A 57 34.59 -37.53 16.88
CA CYS A 57 34.97 -37.37 15.48
C CYS A 57 35.41 -35.93 15.17
N GLN A 58 34.73 -34.92 15.72
CA GLN A 58 35.17 -33.53 15.59
C GLN A 58 36.56 -33.32 16.19
N THR A 59 36.81 -33.85 17.40
CA THR A 59 38.12 -33.75 18.06
C THR A 59 39.23 -34.41 17.23
N LEU A 60 38.98 -35.62 16.70
CA LEU A 60 39.95 -36.35 15.87
C LEU A 60 40.18 -35.65 14.52
N ILE A 61 39.14 -35.08 13.90
CA ILE A 61 39.26 -34.29 12.66
C ILE A 61 40.09 -33.04 12.91
N SER A 62 39.83 -32.29 13.99
CA SER A 62 40.63 -31.12 14.37
C SER A 62 42.08 -31.48 14.68
N LEU A 63 42.31 -32.61 15.36
CA LEU A 63 43.64 -33.10 15.70
C LEU A 63 44.42 -33.51 14.44
N PHE A 64 43.79 -34.24 13.51
CA PHE A 64 44.41 -34.56 12.22
C PHE A 64 44.61 -33.31 11.35
N GLY A 65 43.68 -32.36 11.42
CA GLY A 65 43.76 -31.04 10.78
C GLY A 65 44.99 -30.24 11.22
N MET A 66 45.47 -30.44 12.44
CA MET A 66 46.73 -29.87 12.92
C MET A 66 47.94 -30.36 12.12
N GLY A 67 48.00 -31.67 11.83
CA GLY A 67 49.01 -32.27 10.96
C GLY A 67 48.89 -31.78 9.51
N MET A 68 47.67 -31.68 8.98
CA MET A 68 47.43 -31.13 7.64
C MET A 68 47.83 -29.65 7.52
N ALA A 69 47.62 -28.84 8.57
CA ALA A 69 48.05 -27.45 8.58
C ALA A 69 49.58 -27.33 8.64
N GLN A 70 50.24 -28.22 9.38
CA GLN A 70 51.71 -28.29 9.39
C GLN A 70 52.25 -28.69 8.01
N TYR A 71 51.63 -29.69 7.36
CA TYR A 71 51.95 -30.09 6.00
C TYR A 71 51.77 -28.94 5.00
N LEU A 72 50.67 -28.18 5.08
CA LEU A 72 50.45 -26.98 4.26
C LEU A 72 51.53 -25.92 4.50
N LYS A 73 51.91 -25.69 5.76
CA LYS A 73 52.96 -24.73 6.13
C LYS A 73 54.32 -25.09 5.51
N GLU A 74 54.66 -26.37 5.47
CA GLU A 74 55.95 -26.88 4.98
C GLU A 74 56.00 -27.04 3.45
N THR A 75 54.90 -27.44 2.83
CA THR A 75 54.86 -27.81 1.41
C THR A 75 54.12 -26.81 0.52
N SER A 76 53.38 -25.87 1.11
CA SER A 76 52.45 -24.97 0.41
C SER A 76 51.32 -25.68 -0.37
N VAL A 77 51.03 -26.96 -0.06
CA VAL A 77 49.96 -27.76 -0.66
C VAL A 77 48.88 -28.07 0.38
N PHE A 78 47.61 -27.89 0.02
CA PHE A 78 46.47 -28.03 0.95
C PHE A 78 46.11 -29.48 1.29
N GLN A 79 46.34 -30.41 0.37
CA GLN A 79 45.84 -31.78 0.45
C GLN A 79 46.89 -32.80 -0.03
N LEU A 80 46.74 -34.04 0.42
CA LEU A 80 47.66 -35.13 0.09
C LEU A 80 47.56 -35.51 -1.40
N PRO A 81 48.65 -36.00 -2.01
CA PRO A 81 48.73 -36.15 -3.47
C PRO A 81 47.88 -37.30 -4.02
N ASN A 82 47.64 -38.37 -3.24
CA ASN A 82 46.88 -39.53 -3.71
C ASN A 82 46.23 -40.33 -2.56
N PRO A 83 45.24 -41.21 -2.85
CA PRO A 83 44.53 -42.00 -1.83
C PRO A 83 45.41 -43.00 -1.07
N THR A 84 46.50 -43.48 -1.66
CA THR A 84 47.44 -44.41 -1.02
C THR A 84 48.17 -43.72 0.12
N VAL A 85 48.70 -42.51 -0.13
CA VAL A 85 49.36 -41.68 0.88
C VAL A 85 48.38 -41.27 1.98
N ALA A 86 47.15 -40.86 1.61
CA ALA A 86 46.12 -40.53 2.59
C ALA A 86 45.75 -41.72 3.49
N SER A 87 45.66 -42.92 2.93
CA SER A 87 45.37 -44.14 3.70
C SER A 87 46.53 -44.51 4.63
N SER A 88 47.78 -44.33 4.18
CA SER A 88 48.99 -44.49 4.99
C SER A 88 49.01 -43.53 6.19
N CYS A 89 48.68 -42.26 5.96
CA CYS A 89 48.56 -41.26 7.03
C CYS A 89 47.47 -41.58 8.03
N LEU A 90 46.28 -42.02 7.58
CA LEU A 90 45.20 -42.40 8.49
C LEU A 90 45.56 -43.65 9.29
N SER A 91 46.28 -44.61 8.70
CA SER A 91 46.78 -45.79 9.42
C SER A 91 47.81 -45.42 10.48
N GLY A 92 48.77 -44.54 10.15
CA GLY A 92 49.73 -44.01 11.13
C GLY A 92 49.04 -43.23 12.25
N PHE A 93 48.03 -42.43 11.91
CA PHE A 93 47.26 -41.64 12.89
C PHE A 93 46.48 -42.54 13.84
N GLN A 94 45.87 -43.61 13.31
CA GLN A 94 45.19 -44.62 14.12
C GLN A 94 46.12 -45.25 15.15
N THR A 95 47.36 -45.58 14.79
CA THR A 95 48.36 -46.13 15.72
C THR A 95 48.67 -45.14 16.85
N GLN A 96 48.89 -43.88 16.51
CA GLN A 96 49.24 -42.83 17.49
C GLN A 96 48.07 -42.51 18.42
N VAL A 97 46.83 -42.49 17.91
CA VAL A 97 45.61 -42.31 18.72
C VAL A 97 45.40 -43.51 19.65
N ALA A 98 45.67 -44.73 19.19
CA ALA A 98 45.58 -45.94 20.01
C ALA A 98 46.57 -45.95 21.18
N ALA A 99 47.80 -45.45 20.96
CA ALA A 99 48.81 -45.29 22.02
C ALA A 99 48.32 -44.41 23.18
N ARG A 100 47.35 -43.54 22.91
CA ARG A 100 46.71 -42.62 23.85
C ARG A 100 45.42 -43.18 24.47
N SER A 101 45.21 -44.50 24.43
CA SER A 101 44.07 -45.24 25.03
C SER A 101 42.71 -44.95 24.41
N VAL A 102 42.68 -44.54 23.14
CA VAL A 102 41.45 -44.34 22.37
C VAL A 102 41.23 -45.53 21.43
N HIS A 103 40.00 -46.01 21.31
CA HIS A 103 39.72 -47.24 20.56
C HIS A 103 40.04 -47.08 19.06
N PRO A 104 40.88 -47.93 18.44
CA PRO A 104 41.37 -47.75 17.07
C PRO A 104 40.26 -47.64 16.00
N SER A 105 39.14 -48.34 16.21
CA SER A 105 38.00 -48.30 15.27
C SER A 105 37.34 -46.93 15.15
N LEU A 106 37.59 -46.00 16.08
CA LEU A 106 37.07 -44.63 16.03
C LEU A 106 37.66 -43.85 14.87
N VAL A 107 38.94 -44.06 14.54
CA VAL A 107 39.55 -43.43 13.35
C VAL A 107 38.87 -43.95 12.08
N THR A 108 38.66 -45.26 11.96
CA THR A 108 37.94 -45.82 10.81
C THR A 108 36.48 -45.33 10.72
N SER A 109 35.82 -45.14 11.85
CA SER A 109 34.44 -44.63 11.94
C SER A 109 34.31 -43.15 11.56
N CYS A 110 35.22 -42.32 12.05
CA CYS A 110 35.19 -40.87 11.84
C CYS A 110 35.70 -40.46 10.45
N PHE A 111 36.65 -41.22 9.90
CA PHE A 111 37.26 -40.95 8.59
C PHE A 111 36.78 -41.95 7.54
N LYS A 112 35.45 -41.97 7.28
CA LYS A 112 34.77 -42.95 6.41
C LYS A 112 35.31 -43.08 4.98
N ASN A 113 36.04 -42.08 4.48
CA ASN A 113 36.63 -42.09 3.15
C ASN A 113 38.01 -41.39 3.16
N SER A 114 39.08 -42.13 2.86
CA SER A 114 40.45 -41.60 2.82
C SER A 114 40.65 -40.53 1.75
N THR A 115 39.79 -40.48 0.73
CA THR A 115 39.84 -39.46 -0.34
C THR A 115 39.41 -38.06 0.12
N GLN A 116 38.90 -37.90 1.35
CA GLN A 116 38.48 -36.59 1.85
C GLN A 116 39.65 -35.59 1.96
N PHE A 117 40.88 -36.07 2.18
CA PHE A 117 42.11 -35.27 2.28
C PHE A 117 43.00 -35.35 1.04
N VAL A 118 42.50 -35.88 -0.07
CA VAL A 118 43.25 -36.03 -1.32
C VAL A 118 42.95 -34.87 -2.26
N SER A 119 44.01 -34.32 -2.86
CA SER A 119 43.94 -33.25 -3.86
C SER A 119 43.01 -33.65 -5.00
N ASN A 120 41.99 -32.83 -5.24
CA ASN A 120 41.05 -33.01 -6.34
C ASN A 120 40.66 -31.63 -6.89
N VAL A 121 40.64 -31.50 -8.22
CA VAL A 121 40.30 -30.25 -8.94
C VAL A 121 38.85 -29.79 -8.64
N SER A 122 37.99 -30.68 -8.13
CA SER A 122 36.64 -30.35 -7.67
C SER A 122 36.54 -29.92 -6.20
N ASN A 123 37.65 -29.87 -5.46
CA ASN A 123 37.65 -29.39 -4.08
C ASN A 123 37.90 -27.88 -4.08
N CYS A 124 36.99 -27.15 -3.43
CA CYS A 124 37.05 -25.72 -3.17
C CYS A 124 37.62 -24.85 -4.31
N ALA A 125 36.87 -24.72 -5.40
CA ALA A 125 37.22 -23.87 -6.55
C ALA A 125 38.56 -24.24 -7.23
N GLY A 126 38.99 -25.51 -7.08
CA GLY A 126 40.19 -26.07 -7.68
C GLY A 126 41.49 -25.62 -7.01
N ILE A 127 41.44 -25.16 -5.75
CA ILE A 127 42.62 -24.76 -5.01
C ILE A 127 43.44 -26.00 -4.64
N ILE A 128 44.73 -26.02 -5.02
CA ILE A 128 45.67 -27.08 -4.66
C ILE A 128 46.81 -26.51 -3.80
N THR A 129 47.27 -25.30 -4.13
CA THR A 129 48.42 -24.65 -3.49
C THR A 129 48.05 -23.32 -2.82
N VAL A 130 48.93 -22.82 -1.96
CA VAL A 130 48.85 -21.46 -1.39
C VAL A 130 48.82 -20.39 -2.49
N GLN A 131 49.50 -20.62 -3.62
CA GLN A 131 49.47 -19.69 -4.74
C GLN A 131 48.09 -19.63 -5.40
N ASP A 132 47.43 -20.78 -5.59
CA ASP A 132 46.06 -20.84 -6.11
C ASP A 132 45.08 -20.12 -5.18
N TRP A 133 45.25 -20.31 -3.88
CA TRP A 133 44.49 -19.59 -2.86
C TRP A 133 44.66 -18.08 -3.00
N VAL A 134 45.89 -17.58 -3.08
CA VAL A 134 46.17 -16.14 -3.22
C VAL A 134 45.57 -15.59 -4.52
N GLN A 135 45.59 -16.35 -5.61
CA GLN A 135 44.95 -15.94 -6.88
C GLN A 135 43.42 -15.84 -6.77
N LYS A 136 42.77 -16.77 -6.06
CA LYS A 136 41.30 -16.82 -5.94
C LYS A 136 40.76 -15.89 -4.86
N VAL A 137 41.42 -15.82 -3.72
CA VAL A 137 40.95 -15.12 -2.52
C VAL A 137 41.58 -13.73 -2.39
N GLY A 138 42.81 -13.57 -2.86
CA GLY A 138 43.60 -12.33 -2.78
C GLY A 138 44.81 -12.46 -1.85
N PRO A 139 45.83 -11.59 -1.99
CA PRO A 139 47.08 -11.65 -1.21
C PRO A 139 46.95 -11.12 0.23
N VAL A 140 45.88 -10.39 0.53
CA VAL A 140 45.56 -9.88 1.86
C VAL A 140 44.06 -10.04 2.09
N THR A 141 43.71 -10.62 3.22
CA THR A 141 42.34 -10.95 3.62
C THR A 141 42.06 -10.48 5.04
N ALA A 142 40.82 -10.63 5.51
CA ALA A 142 40.47 -10.36 6.90
C ALA A 142 41.25 -11.27 7.89
N LEU A 143 41.69 -12.46 7.44
CA LEU A 143 42.48 -13.38 8.25
C LEU A 143 43.83 -12.77 8.63
N ASP A 144 44.49 -12.06 7.71
CA ASP A 144 45.81 -11.44 7.91
C ASP A 144 45.82 -10.42 9.05
N THR A 145 44.68 -9.82 9.35
CA THR A 145 44.53 -8.89 10.47
C THR A 145 44.07 -9.59 11.74
N ALA A 146 43.12 -10.51 11.62
CA ALA A 146 42.42 -11.08 12.78
C ALA A 146 43.09 -12.34 13.35
N CYS A 147 43.81 -13.10 12.54
CA CYS A 147 44.36 -14.42 12.90
C CYS A 147 45.90 -14.45 12.99
N LYS A 148 46.59 -13.35 12.67
CA LYS A 148 48.06 -13.33 12.59
C LYS A 148 48.76 -13.49 13.95
N GLY A 149 48.26 -12.83 14.99
CA GLY A 149 48.85 -12.81 16.33
C GLY A 149 48.26 -13.84 17.30
N ASP A 150 48.32 -13.54 18.60
CA ASP A 150 47.79 -14.40 19.67
C ASP A 150 46.25 -14.39 19.65
N VAL A 151 45.67 -15.56 19.35
CA VAL A 151 44.22 -15.79 19.22
C VAL A 151 43.60 -16.43 20.47
N THR A 152 44.24 -16.35 21.63
CA THR A 152 43.67 -16.87 22.88
C THR A 152 42.55 -15.98 23.46
N GLY A 153 41.61 -16.59 24.18
CA GLY A 153 40.55 -15.89 24.92
C GLY A 153 39.67 -15.01 24.01
N LEU A 154 39.63 -13.70 24.29
CA LEU A 154 38.77 -12.75 23.57
C LEU A 154 39.25 -12.47 22.13
N ASN A 155 40.51 -12.77 21.82
CA ASN A 155 41.09 -12.55 20.48
C ASN A 155 40.73 -13.66 19.49
N CYS A 156 40.17 -14.78 19.98
CA CYS A 156 39.75 -15.88 19.12
C CYS A 156 38.58 -15.52 18.21
N ARG A 157 37.60 -14.79 18.75
CA ARG A 157 36.34 -14.49 18.06
C ARG A 157 36.53 -13.68 16.76
N PRO A 158 37.32 -12.59 16.76
CA PRO A 158 37.62 -11.87 15.52
C PRO A 158 38.23 -12.75 14.43
N CYS A 159 39.12 -13.69 14.80
CA CYS A 159 39.73 -14.62 13.85
C CYS A 159 38.69 -15.58 13.23
N ILE A 160 37.80 -16.14 14.05
CA ILE A 160 36.71 -17.01 13.57
C ILE A 160 35.76 -16.25 12.64
N GLU A 161 35.36 -15.02 13.00
CA GLU A 161 34.48 -14.19 12.16
C GLU A 161 35.16 -13.83 10.83
N ALA A 162 36.47 -13.54 10.84
CA ALA A 162 37.25 -13.34 9.62
C ALA A 162 37.30 -14.61 8.74
N GLY A 163 37.39 -15.80 9.35
CA GLY A 163 37.28 -17.09 8.68
C GLY A 163 35.95 -17.27 7.96
N TYR A 164 34.82 -16.99 8.61
CA TYR A 164 33.51 -17.08 7.95
C TYR A 164 33.36 -16.12 6.77
N ASN A 165 33.95 -14.92 6.86
CA ASN A 165 33.94 -13.95 5.76
C ASN A 165 34.72 -14.46 4.54
N VAL A 166 35.91 -15.03 4.76
CA VAL A 166 36.71 -15.61 3.68
C VAL A 166 36.07 -16.87 3.11
N PHE A 167 35.52 -17.73 3.97
CA PHE A 167 34.75 -18.90 3.56
C PHE A 167 33.56 -18.52 2.67
N SER A 168 32.80 -17.47 3.01
CA SER A 168 31.67 -17.02 2.20
C SER A 168 32.10 -16.63 0.77
N LYS A 169 33.29 -16.04 0.62
CA LYS A 169 33.88 -15.72 -0.69
C LYS A 169 34.20 -16.99 -1.48
N LEU A 170 34.80 -17.99 -0.84
CA LEU A 170 35.10 -19.27 -1.48
C LEU A 170 33.85 -20.09 -1.82
N PHE A 171 32.86 -20.09 -0.93
CA PHE A 171 31.57 -20.73 -1.17
C PHE A 171 30.86 -20.12 -2.38
N SER A 172 31.00 -18.81 -2.63
CA SER A 172 30.44 -18.19 -3.84
C SER A 172 31.12 -18.64 -5.14
N LEU A 173 32.38 -19.09 -5.07
CA LEU A 173 33.15 -19.60 -6.21
C LEU A 173 32.88 -21.08 -6.49
N ASP A 174 32.55 -21.85 -5.45
CA ASP A 174 32.24 -23.28 -5.56
C ASP A 174 31.16 -23.70 -4.54
N PRO A 175 29.88 -23.39 -4.80
CA PRO A 175 28.77 -23.62 -3.86
C PRO A 175 28.51 -25.10 -3.54
N ASN A 176 29.01 -26.00 -4.39
CA ASN A 176 28.79 -27.44 -4.25
C ASN A 176 29.89 -28.12 -3.41
N SER A 177 30.97 -27.41 -3.09
CA SER A 177 32.06 -27.96 -2.28
C SER A 177 31.79 -27.78 -0.79
N THR A 178 31.70 -28.89 -0.07
CA THR A 178 31.59 -28.90 1.40
C THR A 178 32.93 -28.66 2.09
N LYS A 179 34.04 -28.64 1.34
CA LYS A 179 35.41 -28.60 1.88
C LYS A 179 36.01 -27.20 1.99
N CYS A 180 35.37 -26.17 1.42
CA CYS A 180 35.94 -24.82 1.41
C CYS A 180 36.18 -24.21 2.79
N PHE A 181 35.41 -24.63 3.78
CA PHE A 181 35.60 -24.19 5.16
C PHE A 181 36.92 -24.74 5.72
N ASP A 182 37.23 -26.01 5.47
CA ASP A 182 38.47 -26.66 5.93
C ASP A 182 39.71 -25.98 5.35
N PHE A 183 39.65 -25.58 4.07
CA PHE A 183 40.75 -24.84 3.43
C PHE A 183 40.96 -23.48 4.12
N THR A 184 39.88 -22.81 4.53
CA THR A 184 39.98 -21.54 5.25
C THR A 184 40.62 -21.71 6.62
N VAL A 185 40.25 -22.77 7.35
CA VAL A 185 40.84 -23.12 8.65
C VAL A 185 42.32 -23.47 8.51
N LEU A 186 42.68 -24.32 7.55
CA LEU A 186 44.07 -24.72 7.29
C LEU A 186 44.94 -23.54 6.89
N TYR A 187 44.44 -22.65 6.03
CA TYR A 187 45.16 -21.43 5.63
C TYR A 187 45.37 -20.48 6.82
N ALA A 188 44.33 -20.28 7.64
CA ALA A 188 44.39 -19.39 8.80
C ALA A 188 45.44 -19.84 9.83
N ILE A 189 45.52 -21.14 10.14
CA ILE A 189 46.47 -21.65 11.14
C ILE A 189 47.84 -22.03 10.57
N GLY A 190 47.90 -22.54 9.34
CA GLY A 190 49.14 -23.00 8.70
C GLY A 190 49.96 -21.88 8.06
N VAL A 191 49.29 -20.85 7.50
CA VAL A 191 49.94 -19.79 6.70
C VAL A 191 49.89 -18.43 7.39
N ILE A 192 48.74 -18.07 7.99
CA ILE A 192 48.53 -16.72 8.54
C ILE A 192 49.00 -16.59 10.00
N ASN A 193 48.65 -17.54 10.87
CA ASN A 193 48.98 -17.45 12.29
C ASN A 193 50.48 -17.67 12.54
N GLU A 194 51.12 -16.74 13.25
CA GLU A 194 52.56 -16.78 13.50
C GLU A 194 52.97 -17.90 14.47
N PHE A 195 52.09 -18.27 15.40
CA PHE A 195 52.32 -19.36 16.37
C PHE A 195 52.12 -20.74 15.75
N GLY A 196 51.20 -20.85 14.79
CA GLY A 196 51.01 -22.02 13.95
C GLY A 196 50.24 -23.17 14.62
N PRO A 197 50.13 -24.33 13.96
CA PRO A 197 49.27 -25.42 14.42
C PRO A 197 49.74 -26.10 15.70
N LYS A 198 51.02 -26.00 16.06
CA LYS A 198 51.57 -26.59 17.29
C LYS A 198 51.35 -25.74 18.54
N ASP A 199 50.77 -24.54 18.41
CA ASP A 199 50.41 -23.72 19.56
C ASP A 199 49.02 -24.11 20.11
N PRO A 200 48.89 -24.40 21.42
CA PRO A 200 47.60 -24.76 22.02
C PRO A 200 46.52 -23.70 21.83
N GLY A 201 46.85 -22.41 21.94
CA GLY A 201 45.90 -21.33 21.76
C GLY A 201 45.36 -21.25 20.34
N ALA A 202 46.25 -21.32 19.35
CA ALA A 202 45.91 -21.31 17.94
C ALA A 202 45.12 -22.57 17.53
N ALA A 203 45.53 -23.76 17.98
CA ALA A 203 44.82 -25.00 17.68
C ALA A 203 43.44 -25.05 18.36
N GLY A 204 43.35 -24.60 19.62
CA GLY A 204 42.08 -24.53 20.34
C GLY A 204 41.10 -23.54 19.72
N CYS A 205 41.60 -22.41 19.21
CA CYS A 205 40.77 -21.39 18.58
C CYS A 205 40.40 -21.71 17.13
N ILE A 206 41.40 -21.89 16.25
CA ILE A 206 41.22 -21.94 14.80
C ILE A 206 40.75 -23.33 14.35
N LEU A 207 41.31 -24.40 14.91
CA LEU A 207 40.88 -25.78 14.63
C LEU A 207 39.71 -26.22 15.51
N GLY A 208 39.36 -25.45 16.54
CA GLY A 208 38.34 -25.84 17.52
C GLY A 208 38.72 -27.07 18.34
N LEU A 209 40.03 -27.35 18.50
CA LEU A 209 40.52 -28.55 19.18
C LEU A 209 40.29 -28.45 20.71
N PRO A 210 39.48 -29.34 21.32
CA PRO A 210 39.33 -29.36 22.77
C PRO A 210 40.66 -29.67 23.45
N LEU A 211 41.08 -28.84 24.41
CA LEU A 211 42.34 -29.01 25.14
C LEU A 211 42.10 -29.54 26.55
N ASP A 212 43.08 -30.26 27.09
CA ASP A 212 43.04 -30.74 28.46
C ASP A 212 43.01 -29.58 29.46
N SER A 213 42.18 -29.74 30.49
CA SER A 213 41.89 -28.71 31.51
C SER A 213 43.10 -28.23 32.33
N SER A 214 44.27 -28.85 32.18
CA SER A 214 45.53 -28.44 32.82
C SER A 214 46.23 -27.26 32.13
N VAL A 215 45.80 -26.84 30.93
CA VAL A 215 46.42 -25.73 30.19
C VAL A 215 45.81 -24.36 30.55
N ASN A 216 44.70 -24.32 31.28
CA ASN A 216 43.92 -23.09 31.49
C ASN A 216 44.11 -22.42 32.86
N GLU A 217 45.30 -22.56 33.47
CA GLU A 217 45.60 -22.01 34.81
C GLU A 217 46.68 -20.91 34.85
N LYS A 218 47.02 -20.30 33.72
CA LYS A 218 47.92 -19.13 33.69
C LYS A 218 47.25 -17.85 33.21
N SER A 219 46.14 -17.45 33.83
CA SER A 219 45.72 -16.04 33.96
C SER A 219 44.40 -15.93 34.72
N LYS A 220 44.43 -16.10 36.05
CA LYS A 220 43.37 -15.55 36.93
C LYS A 220 43.99 -14.96 38.17
N ARG A 221 44.22 -13.65 38.14
CA ARG A 221 44.28 -12.83 39.36
C ARG A 221 42.93 -12.94 40.06
N LYS A 222 42.90 -13.54 41.26
CA LYS A 222 41.72 -13.64 42.14
C LYS A 222 41.22 -12.23 42.51
N LEU A 223 39.96 -11.93 42.22
CA LEU A 223 39.28 -10.71 42.65
C LEU A 223 38.32 -11.06 43.81
N SER A 224 38.30 -10.24 44.87
CA SER A 224 37.58 -10.55 46.12
C SER A 224 36.05 -10.56 45.96
N ASN A 225 35.34 -11.29 46.83
CA ASN A 225 33.88 -11.42 46.83
C ASN A 225 33.13 -10.07 46.92
N GLU A 226 33.75 -9.03 47.47
CA GLU A 226 33.18 -7.68 47.53
C GLU A 226 33.09 -7.02 46.14
N THR A 227 34.04 -7.33 45.25
CA THR A 227 34.03 -6.84 43.87
C THR A 227 33.01 -7.58 43.02
N VAL A 228 32.77 -8.87 43.30
CA VAL A 228 31.74 -9.66 42.61
C VAL A 228 30.34 -9.11 42.88
N LEU A 229 30.02 -8.76 44.14
CA LEU A 229 28.72 -8.13 44.45
C LEU A 229 28.55 -6.78 43.73
N LYS A 230 29.58 -5.92 43.74
CA LYS A 230 29.57 -4.62 43.05
C LYS A 230 29.38 -4.79 41.53
N LEU A 231 30.00 -5.82 40.94
CA LEU A 231 29.82 -6.15 39.52
C LEU A 231 28.41 -6.69 39.23
N VAL A 232 27.84 -7.56 40.07
CA VAL A 232 26.49 -8.11 39.88
C VAL A 232 25.42 -7.00 39.93
N PHE A 233 25.48 -6.09 40.91
CA PHE A 233 24.57 -4.94 40.95
C PHE A 233 24.81 -3.96 39.80
N GLY A 234 26.07 -3.77 39.38
CA GLY A 234 26.43 -2.97 38.21
C GLY A 234 25.87 -3.53 36.90
N PHE A 235 26.00 -4.85 36.68
CA PHE A 235 25.48 -5.53 35.49
C PHE A 235 23.95 -5.61 35.49
N LEU A 236 23.32 -5.82 36.66
CA LEU A 236 21.86 -5.81 36.77
C LEU A 236 21.29 -4.41 36.51
N GLY A 237 21.92 -3.37 37.04
CA GLY A 237 21.56 -1.97 36.74
C GLY A 237 21.74 -1.62 35.27
N ALA A 238 22.86 -2.05 34.66
CA ALA A 238 23.11 -1.84 33.23
C ALA A 238 22.09 -2.61 32.36
N PHE A 239 21.76 -3.85 32.72
CA PHE A 239 20.78 -4.66 32.00
C PHE A 239 19.37 -4.06 32.07
N VAL A 240 18.94 -3.61 33.26
CA VAL A 240 17.67 -2.89 33.42
C VAL A 240 17.69 -1.58 32.63
N GLY A 241 18.81 -0.85 32.64
CA GLY A 241 18.99 0.37 31.84
C GLY A 241 18.84 0.12 30.33
N VAL A 242 19.43 -0.97 29.82
CA VAL A 242 19.30 -1.38 28.41
C VAL A 242 17.86 -1.78 28.07
N LEU A 243 17.18 -2.53 28.95
CA LEU A 243 15.77 -2.89 28.74
C LEU A 243 14.84 -1.66 28.74
N VAL A 244 15.06 -0.71 29.65
CA VAL A 244 14.32 0.55 29.69
C VAL A 244 14.60 1.37 28.44
N ALA A 245 15.86 1.51 28.03
CA ALA A 245 16.22 2.21 26.79
C ALA A 245 15.59 1.54 25.55
N PHE A 246 15.59 0.22 25.48
CA PHE A 246 14.96 -0.53 24.40
C PHE A 246 13.45 -0.35 24.38
N ALA A 247 12.79 -0.38 25.54
CA ALA A 247 11.37 -0.09 25.67
C ALA A 247 11.04 1.36 25.24
N LEU A 248 11.85 2.33 25.66
CA LEU A 248 11.72 3.72 25.24
C LEU A 248 11.93 3.90 23.74
N ILE A 249 12.89 3.18 23.13
CA ILE A 249 13.11 3.18 21.67
C ILE A 249 11.91 2.57 20.96
N ILE A 250 11.32 1.47 21.46
CA ILE A 250 10.10 0.88 20.89
C ILE A 250 8.93 1.85 21.00
N LEU A 251 8.74 2.47 22.16
CA LEU A 251 7.69 3.47 22.38
C LEU A 251 7.90 4.68 21.48
N TYR A 252 9.13 5.17 21.32
CA TYR A 252 9.49 6.25 20.42
C TYR A 252 9.27 5.87 18.96
N ARG A 253 9.67 4.67 18.51
CA ARG A 253 9.42 4.20 17.13
C ARG A 253 7.94 4.00 16.85
N LYS A 254 7.16 3.52 17.83
CA LYS A 254 5.69 3.45 17.73
C LYS A 254 5.06 4.83 17.68
N TRP A 255 5.54 5.76 18.50
CA TRP A 255 5.10 7.16 18.51
C TRP A 255 5.46 7.87 17.20
N ASP A 256 6.68 7.75 16.70
CA ASP A 256 7.15 8.32 15.43
C ASP A 256 6.41 7.73 14.22
N LYS A 257 6.20 6.41 14.18
CA LYS A 257 5.39 5.76 13.14
C LYS A 257 3.93 6.26 13.18
N LYS A 258 3.36 6.46 14.37
CA LYS A 258 2.03 7.06 14.57
C LYS A 258 1.99 8.53 14.15
N ASN A 259 3.03 9.31 14.49
CA ASN A 259 3.13 10.72 14.16
C ASN A 259 3.26 10.93 12.65
N LYS A 260 4.10 10.11 11.98
CA LYS A 260 4.28 10.09 10.52
C LYS A 260 3.03 9.63 9.76
N ARG A 261 2.27 8.65 10.26
CA ARG A 261 0.96 8.27 9.68
C ARG A 261 -0.07 9.40 9.75
N ASN A 262 -0.10 10.14 10.85
CA ASN A 262 -1.07 11.22 11.07
C ASN A 262 -0.60 12.58 10.53
N ALA A 263 0.65 12.71 10.09
CA ALA A 263 1.20 13.97 9.60
C ALA A 263 0.56 14.44 8.27
N PRO A 264 0.38 13.60 7.24
CA PRO A 264 -0.33 14.00 6.02
C PRO A 264 -1.76 14.47 6.30
N HIS A 265 -2.49 13.76 7.16
CA HIS A 265 -3.85 14.13 7.53
C HIS A 265 -3.90 15.44 8.32
N ARG A 266 -3.01 15.64 9.30
CA ARG A 266 -2.93 16.91 10.03
C ARG A 266 -2.59 18.08 9.13
N ARG A 267 -1.69 17.89 8.15
CA ARG A 267 -1.39 18.90 7.13
C ARG A 267 -2.60 19.18 6.23
N PHE A 268 -3.32 18.15 5.79
CA PHE A 268 -4.57 18.31 5.05
C PHE A 268 -5.57 19.12 5.87
N VAL A 269 -5.85 18.73 7.11
CA VAL A 269 -6.79 19.43 7.99
C VAL A 269 -6.36 20.87 8.24
N SER A 270 -5.08 21.13 8.53
CA SER A 270 -4.60 22.50 8.76
C SER A 270 -4.69 23.36 7.50
N SER A 271 -4.28 22.81 6.36
CA SER A 271 -4.34 23.50 5.06
C SER A 271 -5.78 23.78 4.65
N PHE A 272 -6.66 22.79 4.79
CA PHE A 272 -8.06 22.87 4.44
C PHE A 272 -8.83 23.81 5.38
N ARG A 273 -8.56 23.74 6.68
CA ARG A 273 -9.11 24.68 7.66
C ARG A 273 -8.69 26.11 7.34
N ALA A 274 -7.44 26.33 6.93
CA ALA A 274 -6.93 27.63 6.53
C ALA A 274 -7.51 28.14 5.20
N SER A 275 -7.85 27.26 4.24
CA SER A 275 -8.48 27.67 2.98
C SER A 275 -9.97 27.95 3.12
N VAL A 276 -10.68 27.22 3.98
CA VAL A 276 -12.14 27.27 4.08
C VAL A 276 -12.62 28.39 5.03
N LEU A 277 -12.02 28.56 6.21
CA LEU A 277 -12.51 29.50 7.23
C LEU A 277 -12.51 30.98 6.84
N PRO A 278 -11.51 31.54 6.12
CA PRO A 278 -11.41 32.99 5.96
C PRO A 278 -12.56 33.63 5.18
N ASN A 279 -13.19 32.89 4.24
CA ASN A 279 -14.09 33.46 3.24
C ASN A 279 -15.49 32.82 3.17
N SER A 280 -15.76 31.79 3.97
CA SER A 280 -17.01 31.01 3.89
C SER A 280 -18.12 31.44 4.84
N GLY A 281 -17.74 31.89 6.03
CA GLY A 281 -18.63 31.94 7.19
C GLY A 281 -19.07 30.55 7.69
N ALA A 282 -18.46 29.46 7.22
CA ALA A 282 -18.70 28.11 7.70
C ALA A 282 -17.91 27.86 8.99
N LYS A 283 -18.56 27.32 10.02
CA LYS A 283 -17.93 27.02 11.32
C LYS A 283 -17.10 25.73 11.25
N TRP A 284 -15.93 25.75 11.87
CA TRP A 284 -15.20 24.51 12.15
C TRP A 284 -15.70 23.90 13.46
N PHE A 285 -16.42 22.78 13.39
CA PHE A 285 -16.96 22.10 14.56
C PHE A 285 -15.94 21.12 15.16
N HIS A 286 -15.89 21.02 16.48
CA HIS A 286 -15.23 19.91 17.15
C HIS A 286 -16.12 18.66 17.14
N LEU A 287 -15.51 17.48 17.03
CA LEU A 287 -16.26 16.21 17.04
C LEU A 287 -17.13 16.07 18.29
N SER A 288 -16.62 16.51 19.45
CA SER A 288 -17.35 16.47 20.72
C SER A 288 -18.63 17.30 20.69
N GLU A 289 -18.66 18.43 19.95
CA GLU A 289 -19.88 19.22 19.77
C GLU A 289 -20.92 18.43 18.95
N LEU A 290 -20.47 17.74 17.91
CA LEU A 290 -21.35 16.93 17.06
C LEU A 290 -21.84 15.67 17.78
N GLU A 291 -20.97 15.03 18.56
CA GLU A 291 -21.34 13.89 19.42
C GLU A 291 -22.38 14.33 20.45
N GLN A 292 -22.20 15.46 21.13
CA GLN A 292 -23.20 15.99 22.05
C GLN A 292 -24.51 16.31 21.33
N ALA A 293 -24.45 17.00 20.19
CA ALA A 293 -25.63 17.44 19.46
C ALA A 293 -26.46 16.27 18.92
N THR A 294 -25.82 15.16 18.54
CA THR A 294 -26.46 13.99 17.93
C THR A 294 -26.69 12.85 18.93
N ASP A 295 -26.46 13.08 20.23
CA ASP A 295 -26.54 12.05 21.27
C ASP A 295 -25.63 10.84 20.97
N GLY A 296 -24.36 11.12 20.70
CA GLY A 296 -23.36 10.11 20.35
C GLY A 296 -23.60 9.46 18.99
N PHE A 297 -24.19 10.17 18.03
CA PHE A 297 -24.66 9.63 16.75
C PHE A 297 -25.65 8.47 16.92
N SER A 298 -26.59 8.63 17.86
CA SER A 298 -27.57 7.60 18.19
C SER A 298 -28.46 7.24 17.01
N GLN A 299 -28.81 5.96 16.89
CA GLN A 299 -29.69 5.44 15.84
C GLN A 299 -31.07 6.13 15.84
N ARG A 300 -31.54 6.62 17.00
CA ARG A 300 -32.80 7.38 17.11
C ARG A 300 -32.78 8.72 16.36
N ASN A 301 -31.59 9.25 16.14
CA ASN A 301 -31.36 10.50 15.43
C ASN A 301 -31.00 10.27 13.96
N LEU A 302 -30.93 9.02 13.50
CA LEU A 302 -30.69 8.72 12.09
C LEU A 302 -31.88 9.19 11.24
N ILE A 303 -31.64 10.11 10.31
CA ILE A 303 -32.68 10.64 9.40
C ILE A 303 -32.49 10.18 7.95
N GLY A 304 -31.30 9.70 7.57
CA GLY A 304 -31.08 9.19 6.23
C GLY A 304 -29.76 8.43 6.09
N ARG A 305 -29.75 7.45 5.18
CA ARG A 305 -28.55 6.72 4.78
C ARG A 305 -28.55 6.57 3.26
N GLY A 306 -27.53 7.10 2.61
CA GLY A 306 -27.35 7.04 1.16
C GLY A 306 -25.96 6.55 0.77
N ALA A 307 -25.68 6.53 -0.53
CA ALA A 307 -24.36 6.18 -1.07
C ALA A 307 -23.26 7.11 -0.53
N TYR A 308 -23.57 8.40 -0.34
CA TYR A 308 -22.62 9.43 0.07
C TYR A 308 -22.45 9.57 1.59
N GLY A 309 -23.12 8.74 2.39
CA GLY A 309 -22.98 8.75 3.84
C GLY A 309 -24.26 8.60 4.64
N VAL A 310 -24.16 8.97 5.92
CA VAL A 310 -25.22 8.82 6.92
C VAL A 310 -25.52 10.17 7.53
N VAL A 311 -26.80 10.53 7.64
CA VAL A 311 -27.24 11.83 8.14
C VAL A 311 -27.97 11.67 9.46
N TYR A 312 -27.53 12.41 10.47
CA TYR A 312 -28.13 12.44 11.80
C TYR A 312 -28.77 13.80 12.07
N LYS A 313 -29.94 13.81 12.69
CA LYS A 313 -30.50 14.99 13.33
C LYS A 313 -29.70 15.32 14.59
N GLY A 314 -29.43 16.59 14.82
CA GLY A 314 -28.79 17.05 16.04
C GLY A 314 -29.40 18.36 16.53
N THR A 315 -29.13 18.68 17.80
CA THR A 315 -29.47 19.96 18.42
C THR A 315 -28.19 20.56 18.98
N LEU A 316 -27.74 21.68 18.43
CA LEU A 316 -26.56 22.39 18.93
C LEU A 316 -26.82 22.98 20.33
N ALA A 317 -25.75 23.38 21.02
CA ALA A 317 -25.84 23.93 22.38
C ALA A 317 -26.72 25.19 22.50
N ASP A 318 -26.87 25.94 21.40
CA ASP A 318 -27.75 27.12 21.30
C ASP A 318 -29.21 26.77 20.97
N GLY A 319 -29.55 25.49 20.88
CA GLY A 319 -30.88 25.00 20.52
C GLY A 319 -31.12 24.87 19.01
N THR A 320 -30.17 25.25 18.16
CA THR A 320 -30.32 25.15 16.71
C THR A 320 -30.41 23.69 16.26
N LEU A 321 -31.47 23.35 15.52
CA LEU A 321 -31.61 22.03 14.89
C LEU A 321 -30.73 21.94 13.64
N VAL A 322 -29.92 20.87 13.57
CA VAL A 322 -28.98 20.64 12.48
C VAL A 322 -29.10 19.24 11.91
N ALA A 323 -28.69 19.09 10.65
CA ALA A 323 -28.43 17.81 10.01
C ALA A 323 -26.91 17.62 9.91
N VAL A 324 -26.40 16.53 10.48
CA VAL A 324 -24.98 16.15 10.49
C VAL A 324 -24.77 14.98 9.54
N LYS A 325 -24.26 15.27 8.33
CA LYS A 325 -23.92 14.26 7.31
C LYS A 325 -22.51 13.75 7.56
N GLN A 326 -22.39 12.51 8.01
CA GLN A 326 -21.14 11.77 8.09
C GLN A 326 -20.83 11.15 6.73
N ILE A 327 -19.70 11.52 6.14
CA ILE A 327 -19.21 10.92 4.90
C ILE A 327 -18.60 9.54 5.23
N LEU A 328 -19.14 8.49 4.63
CA LEU A 328 -18.70 7.12 4.86
C LEU A 328 -17.63 6.65 3.87
N ASP A 329 -17.61 7.22 2.66
CA ASP A 329 -16.63 6.87 1.65
C ASP A 329 -15.30 7.58 1.95
N LEU A 330 -14.27 6.80 2.24
CA LEU A 330 -12.94 7.26 2.64
C LEU A 330 -11.89 7.02 1.55
N ASP A 331 -12.32 6.59 0.35
CA ASP A 331 -11.46 6.49 -0.82
C ASP A 331 -11.10 7.89 -1.36
N LEU A 332 -10.14 7.96 -2.29
CA LEU A 332 -9.66 9.23 -2.85
C LEU A 332 -10.79 10.09 -3.46
N GLU A 333 -11.84 9.47 -3.99
CA GLU A 333 -13.03 10.15 -4.52
C GLU A 333 -13.84 10.85 -3.41
N GLY A 334 -14.00 10.22 -2.23
CA GLY A 334 -14.68 10.81 -1.08
C GLY A 334 -13.93 12.00 -0.45
N ASP A 335 -12.61 12.07 -0.62
CA ASP A 335 -11.80 13.23 -0.26
C ASP A 335 -12.06 14.41 -1.21
N GLU A 336 -12.23 14.15 -2.51
CA GLU A 336 -12.56 15.17 -3.52
C GLU A 336 -13.98 15.69 -3.31
N ASP A 337 -14.98 14.82 -3.17
CA ASP A 337 -16.38 15.22 -2.99
C ASP A 337 -16.57 16.09 -1.74
N PHE A 338 -15.98 15.70 -0.60
CA PHE A 338 -16.03 16.49 0.62
C PHE A 338 -15.35 17.85 0.45
N SER A 339 -14.16 17.87 -0.16
CA SER A 339 -13.41 19.12 -0.34
C SER A 339 -14.12 20.06 -1.30
N ASN A 340 -14.68 19.50 -2.37
CA ASN A 340 -15.44 20.19 -3.39
C ASN A 340 -16.75 20.75 -2.83
N GLU A 341 -17.51 19.94 -2.08
CA GLU A 341 -18.75 20.39 -1.43
C GLU A 341 -18.44 21.59 -0.54
N VAL A 342 -17.47 21.47 0.37
CA VAL A 342 -17.08 22.57 1.27
C VAL A 342 -16.55 23.78 0.49
N GLU A 343 -15.70 23.61 -0.53
CA GLU A 343 -15.16 24.75 -1.26
C GLU A 343 -16.24 25.51 -2.05
N ILE A 344 -17.13 24.79 -2.72
CA ILE A 344 -18.19 25.37 -3.54
C ILE A 344 -19.30 25.95 -2.66
N ILE A 345 -19.88 25.15 -1.78
CA ILE A 345 -21.08 25.54 -1.02
C ILE A 345 -20.82 26.69 -0.07
N SER A 346 -19.58 26.82 0.39
CA SER A 346 -19.17 27.85 1.31
C SER A 346 -19.11 29.24 0.69
N LYS A 347 -19.05 29.32 -0.65
CA LYS A 347 -19.11 30.55 -1.45
C LYS A 347 -20.55 30.90 -1.88
N ILE A 348 -21.53 30.04 -1.58
CA ILE A 348 -22.92 30.15 -2.08
C ILE A 348 -23.84 30.58 -0.94
N ARG A 349 -24.58 31.68 -1.16
CA ARG A 349 -25.65 32.11 -0.25
C ARG A 349 -26.90 32.49 -1.04
N HIS A 350 -27.92 31.64 -0.97
CA HIS A 350 -29.19 31.87 -1.64
C HIS A 350 -30.33 31.20 -0.87
N ARG A 351 -31.53 31.80 -0.86
CA ARG A 351 -32.67 31.30 -0.06
C ARG A 351 -33.13 29.89 -0.48
N ASN A 352 -32.93 29.52 -1.75
CA ASN A 352 -33.31 28.22 -2.32
C ASN A 352 -32.13 27.25 -2.50
N LEU A 353 -30.98 27.51 -1.88
CA LEU A 353 -29.84 26.59 -1.85
C LEU A 353 -29.50 26.30 -0.40
N LEU A 354 -29.23 25.04 -0.06
CA LEU A 354 -28.92 24.66 1.30
C LEU A 354 -27.49 25.06 1.65
N SER A 355 -27.34 26.14 2.41
CA SER A 355 -26.02 26.62 2.84
C SER A 355 -25.39 25.71 3.90
N LEU A 356 -24.08 25.48 3.77
CA LEU A 356 -23.29 24.77 4.77
C LEU A 356 -23.11 25.65 6.00
N ARG A 357 -23.51 25.13 7.17
CA ARG A 357 -23.22 25.79 8.45
C ARG A 357 -21.77 25.60 8.86
N GLY A 358 -21.20 24.43 8.57
CA GLY A 358 -19.84 24.11 8.94
C GLY A 358 -19.45 22.69 8.66
N CYS A 359 -18.21 22.36 8.99
CA CYS A 359 -17.69 21.01 8.82
C CYS A 359 -16.82 20.59 10.01
N CYS A 360 -16.60 19.28 10.12
CA CYS A 360 -15.65 18.69 11.05
C CYS A 360 -14.83 17.64 10.31
N VAL A 361 -13.51 17.76 10.39
CA VAL A 361 -12.58 16.72 9.91
C VAL A 361 -11.76 16.25 11.09
N THR A 362 -11.78 14.95 11.34
CA THR A 362 -11.08 14.32 12.45
C THR A 362 -10.45 13.00 12.03
N SER A 363 -9.39 12.60 12.73
CA SER A 363 -8.78 11.29 12.56
C SER A 363 -8.67 10.61 13.90
N ASP A 364 -9.21 9.40 13.98
CA ASP A 364 -9.09 8.52 15.12
C ASP A 364 -8.25 7.30 14.75
N ILE A 365 -7.50 6.77 15.72
CA ILE A 365 -6.60 5.62 15.51
C ILE A 365 -7.40 4.32 15.29
N MET A 366 -8.55 4.22 15.96
CA MET A 366 -9.44 3.06 15.93
C MET A 366 -10.52 3.23 14.85
N LYS A 367 -11.09 4.43 14.72
CA LYS A 367 -12.23 4.73 13.83
C LYS A 367 -11.82 5.37 12.50
N GLY A 368 -10.53 5.54 12.23
CA GLY A 368 -10.02 6.09 10.97
C GLY A 368 -10.29 7.59 10.79
N ARG A 369 -10.16 8.05 9.54
CA ARG A 369 -10.53 9.42 9.13
C ARG A 369 -12.04 9.53 9.13
N ARG A 370 -12.58 10.62 9.67
CA ARG A 370 -14.01 10.89 9.71
C ARG A 370 -14.25 12.34 9.32
N ARG A 371 -15.27 12.55 8.48
CA ARG A 371 -15.65 13.85 7.94
C ARG A 371 -17.12 14.05 8.12
N TYR A 372 -17.48 15.25 8.53
CA TYR A 372 -18.84 15.64 8.80
C TYR A 372 -19.12 16.99 8.16
N LEU A 373 -20.29 17.10 7.55
CA LEU A 373 -20.88 18.33 7.08
C LEU A 373 -22.10 18.65 7.93
N VAL A 374 -22.25 19.90 8.31
CA VAL A 374 -23.32 20.38 9.18
C VAL A 374 -24.18 21.36 8.40
N TYR A 375 -25.46 21.05 8.32
CA TYR A 375 -26.48 21.83 7.63
C TYR A 375 -27.61 22.21 8.58
N ASP A 376 -28.43 23.16 8.16
CA ASP A 376 -29.74 23.35 8.75
C ASP A 376 -30.60 22.09 8.63
N PHE A 377 -31.32 21.75 9.70
CA PHE A 377 -32.27 20.65 9.64
C PHE A 377 -33.52 21.06 8.85
N MET A 378 -33.80 20.33 7.78
CA MET A 378 -34.98 20.51 6.93
C MET A 378 -36.12 19.65 7.47
N SER A 379 -37.05 20.25 8.19
CA SER A 379 -38.05 19.53 8.99
C SER A 379 -39.07 18.76 8.17
N ASN A 380 -39.31 19.15 6.91
CA ASN A 380 -40.24 18.49 6.00
C ASN A 380 -39.54 17.53 5.03
N GLY A 381 -38.32 17.08 5.35
CA GLY A 381 -37.64 16.05 4.58
C GLY A 381 -37.29 16.47 3.15
N SER A 382 -37.25 15.50 2.24
CA SER A 382 -36.98 15.72 0.82
C SER A 382 -38.27 15.72 -0.01
N LEU A 383 -38.22 16.36 -1.18
CA LEU A 383 -39.31 16.30 -2.16
C LEU A 383 -39.63 14.85 -2.56
N GLY A 384 -38.61 14.00 -2.68
CA GLY A 384 -38.80 12.57 -2.96
C GLY A 384 -39.66 11.85 -1.93
N ASP A 385 -39.55 12.23 -0.65
CA ASP A 385 -40.35 11.66 0.43
C ASP A 385 -41.85 11.95 0.22
N HIS A 386 -42.18 13.16 -0.20
CA HIS A 386 -43.57 13.56 -0.45
C HIS A 386 -44.16 13.04 -1.78
N LEU A 387 -43.33 12.81 -2.80
CA LEU A 387 -43.80 12.36 -4.11
C LEU A 387 -43.97 10.84 -4.19
N PHE A 388 -43.12 10.08 -3.50
CA PHE A 388 -43.00 8.63 -3.72
C PHE A 388 -43.31 7.75 -2.52
N ASN A 389 -43.63 8.35 -1.36
CA ASN A 389 -43.88 7.61 -0.12
C ASN A 389 -45.26 7.95 0.46
N ASP A 390 -46.29 7.26 -0.06
CA ASP A 390 -47.70 7.48 0.28
C ASP A 390 -48.07 7.22 1.75
N PHE A 391 -47.24 6.49 2.51
CA PHE A 391 -47.58 6.02 3.86
C PHE A 391 -47.11 6.92 5.00
N THR A 392 -46.16 7.82 4.72
CA THR A 392 -45.45 8.56 5.78
C THR A 392 -45.56 10.07 5.65
N TRP A 393 -45.77 10.59 4.44
CA TRP A 393 -45.81 12.03 4.18
C TRP A 393 -47.11 12.44 3.50
N GLN A 394 -47.60 13.63 3.84
CA GLN A 394 -48.75 14.20 3.13
C GLN A 394 -48.37 14.54 1.70
N LYS A 395 -49.27 14.22 0.76
CA LYS A 395 -49.14 14.60 -0.65
C LYS A 395 -49.11 16.11 -0.79
N LEU A 396 -48.27 16.59 -1.70
CA LEU A 396 -48.15 18.02 -1.99
C LEU A 396 -49.35 18.49 -2.81
N SER A 397 -49.99 19.56 -2.34
CA SER A 397 -51.00 20.31 -3.10
C SER A 397 -50.40 21.00 -4.32
N TRP A 398 -51.24 21.36 -5.29
CA TRP A 398 -50.82 22.10 -6.48
C TRP A 398 -50.04 23.39 -6.15
N PRO A 399 -50.49 24.28 -5.25
CA PRO A 399 -49.72 25.48 -4.91
C PRO A 399 -48.33 25.19 -4.33
N GLN A 400 -48.19 24.14 -3.51
CA GLN A 400 -46.89 23.72 -2.98
C GLN A 400 -45.98 23.21 -4.10
N ARG A 401 -46.49 22.34 -4.98
CA ARG A 401 -45.75 21.83 -6.15
C ARG A 401 -45.26 22.96 -7.05
N LYS A 402 -46.13 23.92 -7.36
CA LYS A 402 -45.79 25.14 -8.11
C LYS A 402 -44.64 25.91 -7.45
N ASN A 403 -44.76 26.20 -6.16
CA ASN A 403 -43.76 26.98 -5.43
C ASN A 403 -42.41 26.27 -5.36
N ILE A 404 -42.41 24.95 -5.14
CA ILE A 404 -41.18 24.13 -5.12
C ILE A 404 -40.46 24.20 -6.48
N ILE A 405 -41.19 24.09 -7.59
CA ILE A 405 -40.61 24.21 -8.94
C ILE A 405 -39.95 25.58 -9.14
N LEU A 406 -40.62 26.66 -8.74
CA LEU A 406 -40.10 28.02 -8.85
C LEU A 406 -38.87 28.24 -7.95
N ASP A 407 -38.92 27.77 -6.70
CA ASP A 407 -37.81 27.85 -5.75
C ASP A 407 -36.55 27.16 -6.31
N VAL A 408 -36.69 25.96 -6.88
CA VAL A 408 -35.57 25.22 -7.50
C VAL A 408 -35.02 25.96 -8.72
N ALA A 409 -35.89 26.48 -9.59
CA ALA A 409 -35.48 27.26 -10.75
C ALA A 409 -34.70 28.53 -10.36
N GLN A 410 -35.14 29.23 -9.30
CA GLN A 410 -34.45 30.41 -8.77
C GLN A 410 -33.07 30.04 -8.20
N GLY A 411 -32.95 28.94 -7.46
CA GLY A 411 -31.68 28.42 -6.98
C GLY A 411 -30.70 28.11 -8.12
N LEU A 412 -31.17 27.40 -9.16
CA LEU A 412 -30.36 27.08 -10.34
C LEU A 412 -29.98 28.33 -11.15
N ALA A 413 -30.88 29.30 -11.30
CA ALA A 413 -30.58 30.57 -11.96
C ALA A 413 -29.45 31.33 -11.24
N TYR A 414 -29.45 31.32 -9.91
CA TYR A 414 -28.37 31.88 -9.12
C TYR A 414 -27.04 31.14 -9.37
N LEU A 415 -27.02 29.81 -9.38
CA LEU A 415 -25.81 29.03 -9.64
C LEU A 415 -25.22 29.28 -11.04
N HIS A 416 -26.08 29.34 -12.06
CA HIS A 416 -25.65 29.46 -13.45
C HIS A 416 -25.29 30.90 -13.83
N TYR A 417 -25.98 31.89 -13.28
CA TYR A 417 -25.89 33.29 -13.75
C TYR A 417 -25.66 34.32 -12.63
N GLY A 418 -26.03 34.02 -11.39
CA GLY A 418 -25.87 34.92 -10.24
C GLY A 418 -24.48 34.93 -9.62
N ILE A 419 -23.65 33.94 -9.91
CA ILE A 419 -22.27 33.80 -9.40
C ILE A 419 -21.27 33.53 -10.52
N LYS A 420 -20.02 33.98 -10.31
CA LYS A 420 -18.90 33.76 -11.23
C LYS A 420 -17.67 33.20 -10.49
N PRO A 421 -17.03 32.14 -11.00
CA PRO A 421 -17.45 31.31 -12.14
C PRO A 421 -18.81 30.63 -11.90
N SER A 422 -19.54 30.35 -12.99
CA SER A 422 -20.84 29.67 -12.91
C SER A 422 -20.67 28.28 -12.32
N ILE A 423 -21.68 27.78 -11.61
CA ILE A 423 -21.59 26.49 -10.90
C ILE A 423 -22.64 25.54 -11.46
N TYR A 424 -22.21 24.33 -11.83
CA TYR A 424 -23.08 23.26 -12.31
C TYR A 424 -23.24 22.22 -11.21
N HIS A 425 -24.48 21.92 -10.83
CA HIS A 425 -24.80 21.06 -9.68
C HIS A 425 -24.56 19.57 -9.97
N ARG A 426 -24.91 19.09 -11.18
CA ARG A 426 -24.78 17.72 -11.69
C ARG A 426 -25.66 16.64 -11.04
N ASP A 427 -26.23 16.90 -9.87
CA ASP A 427 -27.10 15.92 -9.19
C ASP A 427 -28.46 16.49 -8.74
N ILE A 428 -29.13 17.22 -9.65
CA ILE A 428 -30.49 17.70 -9.41
C ILE A 428 -31.48 16.54 -9.51
N LYS A 429 -32.15 16.24 -8.41
CA LYS A 429 -33.16 15.17 -8.29
C LYS A 429 -34.06 15.40 -7.08
N ALA A 430 -35.21 14.74 -7.04
CA ALA A 430 -36.20 14.91 -5.98
C ALA A 430 -35.65 14.67 -4.56
N THR A 431 -34.73 13.72 -4.37
CA THR A 431 -34.14 13.44 -3.05
C THR A 431 -33.10 14.46 -2.58
N ASN A 432 -32.57 15.29 -3.49
CA ASN A 432 -31.63 16.38 -3.17
C ASN A 432 -32.34 17.74 -3.08
N ILE A 433 -33.66 17.79 -3.17
CA ILE A 433 -34.45 19.00 -2.95
C ILE A 433 -35.10 18.85 -1.59
N LEU A 434 -34.63 19.60 -0.60
CA LEU A 434 -35.12 19.53 0.77
C LEU A 434 -36.11 20.65 1.06
N LEU A 435 -37.03 20.39 2.00
CA LEU A 435 -38.11 21.28 2.37
C LEU A 435 -37.92 21.76 3.81
N ASP A 436 -37.83 23.08 3.98
CA ASP A 436 -37.79 23.68 5.33
C ASP A 436 -39.19 23.69 5.98
N SER A 437 -39.28 24.24 7.20
CA SER A 437 -40.52 24.31 7.98
C SER A 437 -41.66 25.06 7.30
N GLU A 438 -41.36 25.92 6.33
CA GLU A 438 -42.34 26.70 5.58
C GLU A 438 -42.66 26.08 4.20
N MET A 439 -42.23 24.83 3.96
CA MET A 439 -42.34 24.14 2.68
C MET A 439 -41.61 24.85 1.53
N LYS A 440 -40.58 25.66 1.84
CA LYS A 440 -39.71 26.25 0.82
C LYS A 440 -38.64 25.27 0.40
N ALA A 441 -38.39 25.20 -0.91
CA ALA A 441 -37.44 24.25 -1.46
C ALA A 441 -36.01 24.81 -1.42
N LYS A 442 -35.08 23.95 -0.99
CA LYS A 442 -33.64 24.20 -1.01
C LYS A 442 -32.93 23.05 -1.73
N VAL A 443 -32.18 23.38 -2.78
CA VAL A 443 -31.32 22.41 -3.45
C VAL A 443 -30.12 22.11 -2.56
N ALA A 444 -29.83 20.83 -2.36
CA ALA A 444 -28.80 20.30 -1.48
C ALA A 444 -27.86 19.33 -2.23
N ASP A 445 -26.80 18.91 -1.54
CA ASP A 445 -25.78 17.95 -2.00
C ASP A 445 -24.91 18.42 -3.17
N PHE A 446 -23.94 19.28 -2.84
CA PHE A 446 -23.01 19.87 -3.81
C PHE A 446 -21.73 19.04 -4.01
N GLY A 447 -21.69 17.79 -3.52
CA GLY A 447 -20.51 16.93 -3.62
C GLY A 447 -19.98 16.78 -5.04
N LEU A 448 -20.89 16.67 -6.02
CA LEU A 448 -20.51 16.52 -7.43
C LEU A 448 -20.33 17.85 -8.17
N ALA A 449 -20.67 19.00 -7.59
CA ALA A 449 -20.75 20.26 -8.30
C ALA A 449 -19.40 20.66 -8.97
N LYS A 450 -19.44 21.41 -10.08
CA LYS A 450 -18.22 21.90 -10.75
C LYS A 450 -18.38 23.36 -11.14
N GLN A 451 -17.27 24.10 -11.09
CA GLN A 451 -17.20 25.48 -11.57
C GLN A 451 -16.90 25.52 -13.07
N SER A 452 -17.48 26.47 -13.78
CA SER A 452 -17.21 26.74 -15.19
C SER A 452 -15.78 27.26 -15.38
N LEU A 453 -15.14 26.91 -16.49
CA LEU A 453 -13.88 27.52 -16.91
C LEU A 453 -14.16 28.72 -17.82
N GLU A 454 -13.45 29.82 -17.59
CA GLU A 454 -13.60 31.04 -18.39
C GLU A 454 -13.23 30.78 -19.86
N GLY A 455 -14.05 31.28 -20.79
CA GLY A 455 -13.84 31.13 -22.24
C GLY A 455 -14.20 29.76 -22.84
N GLN A 456 -14.68 28.79 -22.06
CA GLN A 456 -15.09 27.48 -22.57
C GLN A 456 -16.62 27.36 -22.67
N SER A 457 -17.11 26.74 -23.76
CA SER A 457 -18.54 26.50 -24.00
C SER A 457 -19.09 25.29 -23.22
N HIS A 458 -18.20 24.38 -22.81
CA HIS A 458 -18.53 23.19 -22.03
C HIS A 458 -17.31 22.77 -21.21
N LEU A 459 -17.55 21.99 -20.16
CA LEU A 459 -16.52 21.33 -19.37
C LEU A 459 -16.50 19.84 -19.74
N THR A 460 -15.38 19.35 -20.27
CA THR A 460 -15.18 17.91 -20.46
C THR A 460 -14.74 17.29 -19.14
N THR A 461 -15.57 16.41 -18.57
CA THR A 461 -15.30 15.79 -17.27
C THR A 461 -15.83 14.37 -17.20
N ARG A 462 -15.35 13.58 -16.23
CA ARG A 462 -15.90 12.26 -15.93
C ARG A 462 -17.39 12.38 -15.64
N VAL A 463 -18.16 11.46 -16.21
CA VAL A 463 -19.60 11.37 -15.96
C VAL A 463 -19.84 10.98 -14.50
N ALA A 464 -20.59 11.80 -13.78
CA ALA A 464 -21.08 11.52 -12.43
C ALA A 464 -22.45 12.18 -12.22
N GLY A 465 -23.28 11.56 -11.40
CA GLY A 465 -24.66 11.97 -11.11
C GLY A 465 -25.59 10.76 -11.13
N THR A 466 -26.88 11.00 -10.87
CA THR A 466 -27.86 9.92 -10.74
C THR A 466 -28.41 9.46 -12.09
N HIS A 467 -28.36 8.15 -12.35
CA HIS A 467 -28.93 7.55 -13.56
C HIS A 467 -30.41 7.91 -13.72
N GLY A 468 -30.82 8.19 -14.96
CA GLY A 468 -32.15 8.72 -15.28
C GLY A 468 -32.21 10.25 -15.32
N TYR A 469 -31.43 10.95 -14.49
CA TYR A 469 -31.36 12.42 -14.45
C TYR A 469 -30.25 13.02 -15.33
N LEU A 470 -29.31 12.19 -15.78
CA LEU A 470 -28.18 12.63 -16.60
C LEU A 470 -28.63 13.05 -18.00
N ALA A 471 -28.18 14.23 -18.42
CA ALA A 471 -28.40 14.72 -19.78
C ALA A 471 -27.71 13.81 -20.81
N PRO A 472 -28.33 13.50 -21.97
CA PRO A 472 -27.77 12.57 -22.95
C PRO A 472 -26.35 12.91 -23.43
N GLU A 473 -26.09 14.18 -23.76
CA GLU A 473 -24.77 14.64 -24.22
C GLU A 473 -23.70 14.50 -23.13
N TYR A 474 -24.10 14.69 -21.88
CA TYR A 474 -23.20 14.55 -20.75
C TYR A 474 -22.90 13.08 -20.47
N ALA A 475 -23.93 12.23 -20.49
CA ALA A 475 -23.77 10.78 -20.30
C ALA A 475 -22.94 10.13 -21.42
N LEU A 476 -23.10 10.58 -22.67
CA LEU A 476 -22.42 10.01 -23.84
C LEU A 476 -20.99 10.54 -24.05
N TYR A 477 -20.78 11.84 -23.84
CA TYR A 477 -19.54 12.51 -24.25
C TYR A 477 -18.80 13.19 -23.08
N GLY A 478 -19.34 13.16 -21.86
CA GLY A 478 -18.77 13.89 -20.72
C GLY A 478 -18.84 15.41 -20.86
N GLN A 479 -19.65 15.92 -21.79
CA GLN A 479 -19.83 17.35 -22.04
C GLN A 479 -20.79 17.96 -21.03
N LEU A 480 -20.24 18.59 -20.00
CA LEU A 480 -21.01 19.24 -18.95
C LEU A 480 -21.24 20.73 -19.28
N THR A 481 -22.50 21.16 -19.21
CA THR A 481 -22.91 22.57 -19.37
C THR A 481 -23.99 22.92 -18.34
N GLU A 482 -24.38 24.19 -18.27
CA GLU A 482 -25.54 24.60 -17.49
C GLU A 482 -26.83 23.91 -17.95
N LYS A 483 -26.91 23.55 -19.25
CA LYS A 483 -28.05 22.82 -19.83
C LYS A 483 -28.14 21.37 -19.37
N SER A 484 -27.08 20.82 -18.77
CA SER A 484 -27.12 19.50 -18.15
C SER A 484 -27.97 19.53 -16.87
N ASP A 485 -27.82 20.56 -16.02
CA ASP A 485 -28.70 20.77 -14.86
C ASP A 485 -30.14 21.09 -15.28
N VAL A 486 -30.33 21.85 -16.36
CA VAL A 486 -31.68 22.15 -16.91
C VAL A 486 -32.40 20.87 -17.31
N TYR A 487 -31.70 19.88 -17.88
CA TYR A 487 -32.29 18.59 -18.22
C TYR A 487 -32.80 17.87 -16.98
N SER A 488 -31.98 17.77 -15.94
CA SER A 488 -32.34 17.15 -14.66
C SER A 488 -33.50 17.90 -13.98
N PHE A 489 -33.52 19.23 -14.04
CA PHE A 489 -34.64 20.05 -13.57
C PHE A 489 -35.94 19.77 -14.32
N GLY A 490 -35.87 19.61 -15.65
CA GLY A 490 -37.04 19.22 -16.46
C GLY A 490 -37.64 17.89 -16.02
N ILE A 491 -36.79 16.91 -15.68
CA ILE A 491 -37.24 15.64 -15.10
C ILE A 491 -37.93 15.86 -13.75
N VAL A 492 -37.32 16.64 -12.85
CA VAL A 492 -37.92 16.97 -11.55
C VAL A 492 -39.29 17.62 -11.71
N ILE A 493 -39.48 18.53 -12.68
CA ILE A 493 -40.81 19.08 -12.98
C ILE A 493 -41.79 17.96 -13.33
N LEU A 494 -41.41 17.02 -14.20
CA LEU A 494 -42.29 15.93 -14.59
C LEU A 494 -42.62 15.00 -13.41
N GLU A 495 -41.66 14.71 -12.54
CA GLU A 495 -41.90 13.95 -11.30
C GLU A 495 -42.88 14.69 -10.39
N ILE A 496 -42.68 15.99 -10.20
CA ILE A 496 -43.58 16.84 -9.40
C ILE A 496 -44.98 16.87 -10.02
N MET A 497 -45.12 17.01 -11.33
CA MET A 497 -46.44 17.12 -11.96
C MET A 497 -47.21 15.80 -11.98
N SER A 498 -46.52 14.66 -12.03
CA SER A 498 -47.14 13.35 -12.25
C SER A 498 -47.15 12.41 -11.04
N GLY A 499 -46.33 12.69 -10.02
CA GLY A 499 -46.09 11.77 -8.91
C GLY A 499 -45.35 10.48 -9.35
N ARG A 500 -44.88 10.39 -10.60
CA ARG A 500 -44.16 9.23 -11.13
C ARG A 500 -42.66 9.39 -10.95
N LYS A 501 -41.97 8.27 -10.71
CA LYS A 501 -40.51 8.20 -10.67
C LYS A 501 -39.93 8.35 -12.08
N VAL A 502 -38.72 8.89 -12.18
CA VAL A 502 -37.99 9.05 -13.46
C VAL A 502 -37.92 7.77 -14.30
N ILE A 503 -37.73 6.63 -13.64
CA ILE A 503 -37.73 5.29 -14.24
C ILE A 503 -38.84 4.50 -13.57
N ASP A 504 -39.85 4.14 -14.37
CA ASP A 504 -40.99 3.37 -13.91
C ASP A 504 -41.00 2.01 -14.61
N THR A 505 -40.54 0.97 -13.90
CA THR A 505 -40.51 -0.40 -14.43
C THR A 505 -41.86 -1.11 -14.31
N SER A 506 -42.86 -0.48 -13.68
CA SER A 506 -44.18 -1.10 -13.48
C SER A 506 -45.08 -0.99 -14.72
N ASN A 507 -44.79 -0.07 -15.63
CA ASN A 507 -45.59 0.19 -16.82
C ASN A 507 -44.82 -0.19 -18.10
N SER A 508 -45.28 -1.21 -18.82
CA SER A 508 -44.53 -1.88 -19.89
C SER A 508 -44.30 -1.04 -21.16
N SER A 509 -45.01 0.09 -21.33
CA SER A 509 -44.99 0.86 -22.57
C SER A 509 -43.89 1.93 -22.66
N TYR A 510 -43.46 2.49 -21.52
CA TYR A 510 -42.44 3.56 -21.48
C TYR A 510 -41.59 3.43 -20.23
N LEU A 511 -40.28 3.21 -20.41
CA LEU A 511 -39.34 3.08 -19.29
C LEU A 511 -39.02 4.43 -18.63
N MET A 512 -38.93 5.50 -19.42
CA MET A 512 -38.55 6.84 -18.97
C MET A 512 -39.74 7.78 -18.92
N ILE A 513 -39.86 8.56 -17.83
CA ILE A 513 -40.91 9.57 -17.64
C ILE A 513 -40.97 10.59 -18.80
N THR A 514 -39.80 10.92 -19.36
CA THR A 514 -39.68 11.88 -20.47
C THR A 514 -40.35 11.40 -21.76
N ASP A 515 -40.25 10.11 -22.07
CA ASP A 515 -40.84 9.52 -23.29
C ASP A 515 -42.37 9.49 -23.18
N TRP A 516 -42.86 9.06 -22.01
CA TRP A 516 -44.28 9.03 -21.69
C TRP A 516 -44.91 10.44 -21.74
N ALA A 517 -44.31 11.41 -21.05
CA ALA A 517 -44.83 12.78 -20.99
C ALA A 517 -44.83 13.47 -22.36
N TRP A 518 -43.75 13.29 -23.15
CA TRP A 518 -43.69 13.87 -24.50
C TRP A 518 -44.77 13.30 -25.42
N LYS A 519 -45.03 11.98 -25.38
CA LYS A 519 -46.08 11.36 -26.18
C LYS A 519 -47.46 11.92 -25.85
N LEU A 520 -47.83 11.94 -24.57
CA LEU A 520 -49.12 12.48 -24.12
C LEU A 520 -49.29 13.95 -24.52
N ALA A 521 -48.24 14.76 -24.36
CA ALA A 521 -48.28 16.16 -24.72
C ALA A 521 -48.43 16.39 -26.24
N LYS A 522 -47.79 15.57 -27.08
CA LYS A 522 -47.95 15.62 -28.54
C LYS A 522 -49.33 15.16 -29.01
N SER A 523 -49.95 14.22 -28.30
CA SER A 523 -51.32 13.76 -28.57
C SER A 523 -52.40 14.72 -28.08
N GLY A 524 -52.05 15.82 -27.40
CA GLY A 524 -53.00 16.77 -26.83
C GLY A 524 -53.54 16.38 -25.45
N ASN A 525 -53.07 15.27 -24.88
CA ASN A 525 -53.55 14.70 -23.62
C ASN A 525 -52.68 15.11 -22.42
N VAL A 526 -52.25 16.38 -22.35
CA VAL A 526 -51.34 16.86 -21.29
C VAL A 526 -51.94 16.64 -19.90
N GLN A 527 -53.26 16.69 -19.76
CA GLN A 527 -53.96 16.56 -18.47
C GLN A 527 -53.84 15.16 -17.86
N GLU A 528 -53.61 14.12 -18.68
CA GLU A 528 -53.35 12.75 -18.21
C GLU A 528 -52.00 12.64 -17.49
N ILE A 529 -51.11 13.62 -17.66
CA ILE A 529 -49.81 13.66 -16.97
C ILE A 529 -49.99 14.03 -15.49
N PHE A 530 -51.06 14.74 -15.13
CA PHE A 530 -51.25 15.21 -13.77
C PHE A 530 -51.50 14.05 -12.80
N ASP A 531 -50.76 14.10 -11.70
CA ASP A 531 -51.03 13.31 -10.50
C ASP A 531 -52.50 13.48 -10.10
N GLU A 532 -53.15 12.37 -9.77
CA GLU A 532 -54.56 12.33 -9.42
C GLU A 532 -54.89 13.26 -8.24
N SER A 533 -53.96 13.41 -7.30
CA SER A 533 -54.12 14.28 -6.12
C SER A 533 -54.21 15.77 -6.45
N ILE A 534 -53.63 16.23 -7.56
CA ILE A 534 -53.63 17.67 -7.92
C ILE A 534 -54.52 17.97 -9.11
N ARG A 535 -55.09 16.93 -9.75
CA ARG A 535 -55.74 17.06 -11.05
C ARG A 535 -56.82 18.13 -11.03
N GLU A 536 -57.61 18.22 -9.96
CA GLU A 536 -58.72 19.17 -9.84
C GLU A 536 -58.42 20.43 -8.99
N GLU A 537 -57.18 20.63 -8.54
CA GLU A 537 -56.82 21.72 -7.61
C GLU A 537 -56.42 23.04 -8.29
N GLY A 538 -56.07 23.02 -9.58
CA GLY A 538 -55.44 24.15 -10.27
C GLY A 538 -56.05 24.50 -11.63
N PRO A 539 -55.85 25.74 -12.12
CA PRO A 539 -56.20 26.09 -13.49
C PRO A 539 -55.40 25.23 -14.47
N LYS A 540 -56.09 24.37 -15.23
CA LYS A 540 -55.46 23.36 -16.12
C LYS A 540 -54.44 23.98 -17.06
N GLY A 541 -54.75 25.14 -17.66
CA GLY A 541 -53.81 25.84 -18.56
C GLY A 541 -52.50 26.24 -17.87
N VAL A 542 -52.53 26.63 -16.59
CA VAL A 542 -51.33 26.94 -15.82
C VAL A 542 -50.56 25.66 -15.51
N MET A 543 -51.24 24.58 -15.12
CA MET A 543 -50.59 23.29 -14.86
C MET A 543 -49.95 22.70 -16.13
N GLU A 544 -50.64 22.79 -17.27
CA GLU A 544 -50.14 22.35 -18.58
C GLU A 544 -48.88 23.12 -18.97
N ARG A 545 -48.81 24.41 -18.63
CA ARG A 545 -47.64 25.26 -18.85
C ARG A 545 -46.41 24.69 -18.17
N PHE A 546 -46.52 24.25 -16.91
CA PHE A 546 -45.42 23.65 -16.16
C PHE A 546 -44.95 22.34 -16.80
N VAL A 547 -45.88 21.47 -17.22
CA VAL A 547 -45.53 20.23 -17.93
C VAL A 547 -44.79 20.51 -19.23
N ARG A 548 -45.25 21.49 -20.03
CA ARG A 548 -44.60 21.88 -21.29
C ARG A 548 -43.19 22.41 -21.06
N VAL A 549 -42.97 23.24 -20.03
CA VAL A 549 -41.61 23.68 -19.65
C VAL A 549 -40.76 22.49 -19.21
N GLY A 550 -41.30 21.55 -18.42
CA GLY A 550 -40.61 20.33 -18.02
C GLY A 550 -40.13 19.51 -19.21
N ILE A 551 -41.00 19.28 -20.20
CA ILE A 551 -40.67 18.58 -21.46
C ILE A 551 -39.58 19.32 -22.24
N LEU A 552 -39.68 20.65 -22.34
CA LEU A 552 -38.70 21.46 -23.08
C LEU A 552 -37.33 21.45 -22.38
N CYS A 553 -37.30 21.55 -21.06
CA CYS A 553 -36.08 21.45 -20.26
C CYS A 553 -35.45 20.06 -20.38
N ALA A 554 -36.26 19.00 -20.36
CA ALA A 554 -35.81 17.61 -20.50
C ALA A 554 -35.66 17.15 -21.97
N HIS A 555 -35.52 18.08 -22.92
CA HIS A 555 -35.39 17.71 -24.33
C HIS A 555 -34.03 17.04 -24.61
N VAL A 556 -34.00 16.01 -25.47
CA VAL A 556 -32.75 15.26 -25.74
C VAL A 556 -31.69 16.09 -26.45
N MET A 557 -32.12 17.01 -27.34
CA MET A 557 -31.21 17.94 -28.02
C MET A 557 -30.99 19.20 -27.17
N VAL A 558 -29.73 19.48 -26.83
CA VAL A 558 -29.29 20.63 -26.01
C VAL A 558 -29.78 21.97 -26.56
N ALA A 559 -29.78 22.13 -27.89
CA ALA A 559 -30.16 23.37 -28.56
C ALA A 559 -31.61 23.79 -28.30
N PHE A 560 -32.50 22.84 -27.99
CA PHE A 560 -33.90 23.13 -27.69
C PHE A 560 -34.18 23.36 -26.20
N ARG A 561 -33.20 23.07 -25.31
CA ARG A 561 -33.37 23.36 -23.89
C ARG A 561 -33.23 24.88 -23.66
N PRO A 562 -34.16 25.53 -22.95
CA PRO A 562 -34.00 26.93 -22.57
C PRO A 562 -32.84 27.07 -21.60
N LYS A 563 -32.36 28.30 -21.40
CA LYS A 563 -31.58 28.61 -20.20
C LYS A 563 -32.50 28.55 -18.97
N ILE A 564 -31.98 28.23 -17.79
CA ILE A 564 -32.85 28.17 -16.59
C ILE A 564 -33.55 29.50 -16.30
N ALA A 565 -32.90 30.63 -16.59
CA ALA A 565 -33.52 31.96 -16.45
C ALA A 565 -34.69 32.19 -17.43
N GLU A 566 -34.63 31.60 -18.64
CA GLU A 566 -35.75 31.61 -19.59
C GLU A 566 -36.85 30.66 -19.16
N ALA A 567 -36.48 29.46 -18.68
CA ALA A 567 -37.44 28.51 -18.12
C ALA A 567 -38.21 29.10 -16.93
N LEU A 568 -37.54 29.85 -16.05
CA LEU A 568 -38.18 30.55 -14.93
C LEU A 568 -39.23 31.55 -15.42
N LYS A 569 -38.89 32.41 -16.38
CA LYS A 569 -39.85 33.34 -17.02
C LYS A 569 -41.01 32.61 -17.69
N MET A 570 -40.73 31.46 -18.33
CA MET A 570 -41.79 30.61 -18.85
C MET A 570 -42.66 30.05 -17.73
N LEU A 571 -42.13 29.67 -16.57
CA LEU A 571 -42.95 29.16 -15.46
C LEU A 571 -43.80 30.28 -14.82
N GLU A 572 -43.26 31.49 -14.73
CA GLU A 572 -43.92 32.66 -14.13
C GLU A 572 -45.05 33.22 -14.98
N GLY A 573 -45.01 33.04 -16.30
CA GLY A 573 -46.01 33.58 -17.22
C GLY A 573 -45.49 34.71 -18.10
N ASP A 574 -44.26 35.17 -17.87
CA ASP A 574 -43.68 36.37 -18.48
C ASP A 574 -43.37 36.22 -19.97
N ILE A 575 -43.06 35.01 -20.43
CA ILE A 575 -42.76 34.72 -21.84
C ILE A 575 -43.49 33.47 -22.32
N ASP A 576 -43.98 33.45 -23.55
CA ASP A 576 -44.66 32.27 -24.09
C ASP A 576 -43.74 31.07 -24.27
N ILE A 577 -44.34 29.87 -24.17
CA ILE A 577 -43.62 28.62 -24.41
C ILE A 577 -43.59 28.38 -25.92
N PRO A 578 -42.41 28.12 -26.53
CA PRO A 578 -42.35 27.76 -27.94
C PRO A 578 -43.10 26.45 -28.19
N LYS A 579 -43.52 26.24 -29.45
CA LYS A 579 -44.11 24.96 -29.86
C LYS A 579 -43.14 23.82 -29.54
N LEU A 580 -43.65 22.78 -28.87
CA LEU A 580 -42.82 21.65 -28.45
C LEU A 580 -42.13 21.01 -29.67
N PRO A 581 -40.79 20.96 -29.68
CA PRO A 581 -40.03 20.35 -30.77
C PRO A 581 -40.26 18.84 -30.84
N ASP A 582 -39.94 18.26 -32.00
CA ASP A 582 -40.00 16.82 -32.19
C ASP A 582 -38.80 16.14 -31.53
N ARG A 583 -39.05 14.96 -30.94
CA ARG A 583 -38.04 14.16 -30.27
C ARG A 583 -37.57 13.03 -31.19
N PRO A 584 -36.24 12.84 -31.37
CA PRO A 584 -35.70 11.62 -31.96
C PRO A 584 -36.22 10.38 -31.22
N LEU A 585 -36.65 9.36 -31.96
CA LEU A 585 -37.10 8.10 -31.38
C LEU A 585 -35.94 7.43 -30.59
N PRO A 586 -36.18 6.93 -29.36
CA PRO A 586 -35.18 6.17 -28.64
C PRO A 586 -34.73 4.93 -29.44
N LEU A 587 -33.44 4.61 -29.42
CA LEU A 587 -32.89 3.41 -30.08
C LEU A 587 -33.52 2.10 -29.57
N SER A 588 -34.06 2.11 -28.35
CA SER A 588 -34.75 0.98 -27.72
C SER A 588 -36.21 0.78 -28.19
N HIS A 589 -36.78 1.74 -28.93
CA HIS A 589 -38.17 1.68 -29.38
C HIS A 589 -38.36 0.56 -30.42
N GLU A 590 -39.43 -0.23 -30.29
CA GLU A 590 -39.69 -1.38 -31.17
C GLU A 590 -39.72 -1.02 -32.66
N SER A 591 -40.19 0.18 -33.01
CA SER A 591 -40.15 0.67 -34.39
C SER A 591 -38.73 0.94 -34.90
N PHE A 592 -37.77 1.30 -34.04
CA PHE A 592 -36.36 1.43 -34.44
C PHE A 592 -35.69 0.06 -34.59
N LYS A 593 -36.02 -0.91 -33.72
CA LYS A 593 -35.65 -2.33 -33.92
C LYS A 593 -36.23 -2.89 -35.22
N SER A 594 -37.47 -2.55 -35.55
CA SER A 594 -38.14 -2.92 -36.81
C SER A 594 -37.44 -2.29 -38.02
N SER A 595 -37.08 -1.02 -37.95
CA SER A 595 -36.35 -0.31 -39.03
C SER A 595 -34.93 -0.84 -39.21
N LEU A 596 -34.19 -1.13 -38.13
CA LEU A 596 -32.89 -1.80 -38.19
C LEU A 596 -33.01 -3.23 -38.73
N GLY A 597 -34.06 -3.97 -38.37
CA GLY A 597 -34.35 -5.29 -38.95
C GLY A 597 -34.65 -5.24 -40.45
N ARG A 598 -35.31 -4.18 -40.94
CA ARG A 598 -35.52 -3.96 -42.38
C ARG A 598 -34.24 -3.53 -43.10
N ILE A 599 -33.39 -2.71 -42.47
CA ILE A 599 -32.07 -2.34 -43.02
C ILE A 599 -31.14 -3.57 -43.07
N ALA A 600 -31.19 -4.45 -42.06
CA ALA A 600 -30.44 -5.71 -42.05
C ALA A 600 -30.92 -6.71 -43.11
N SER A 601 -32.18 -6.64 -43.54
CA SER A 601 -32.72 -7.46 -44.64
C SER A 601 -32.29 -7.03 -46.05
N THR A 602 -31.62 -5.87 -46.18
CA THR A 602 -31.10 -5.36 -47.46
C THR A 602 -29.58 -5.40 -47.61
N SER A 603 -28.84 -5.83 -46.58
CA SER A 603 -27.40 -6.04 -46.65
C SER A 603 -27.05 -7.52 -46.42
N ASN A 604 -27.31 -8.34 -47.43
CA ASN A 604 -26.72 -9.68 -47.49
C ASN A 604 -25.23 -9.53 -47.86
N THR A 605 -24.39 -10.30 -47.16
CA THR A 605 -22.92 -10.51 -47.33
C THR A 605 -21.96 -9.60 -46.54
N SER A 606 -21.69 -9.98 -45.29
CA SER A 606 -20.37 -10.52 -44.90
C SER A 606 -20.39 -10.96 -43.44
N LYS A 607 -20.06 -12.23 -43.22
CA LYS A 607 -19.93 -12.87 -41.91
C LYS A 607 -18.75 -12.26 -41.15
N TYR A 608 -18.96 -11.83 -39.91
CA TYR A 608 -17.99 -12.03 -38.84
C TYR A 608 -18.74 -12.28 -37.53
N ASN A 609 -18.49 -13.48 -36.99
CA ASN A 609 -19.05 -13.94 -35.72
C ASN A 609 -18.36 -13.25 -34.53
N SER A 610 -19.23 -12.84 -33.63
CA SER A 610 -19.06 -12.58 -32.19
C SER A 610 -17.95 -13.34 -31.47
N ASN A 611 -17.31 -12.69 -30.49
CA ASN A 611 -17.54 -13.05 -29.09
C ASN A 611 -17.24 -11.92 -28.11
N MET A 612 -18.13 -11.85 -27.12
CA MET A 612 -18.37 -10.84 -26.10
C MET A 612 -17.98 -11.42 -24.73
N SER A 613 -17.39 -10.63 -23.83
CA SER A 613 -17.34 -10.79 -22.35
C SER A 613 -16.68 -9.52 -21.81
N VAL A 614 -17.37 -8.53 -21.24
CA VAL A 614 -17.85 -8.45 -19.84
C VAL A 614 -16.74 -8.77 -18.82
N VAL A 615 -16.11 -7.72 -18.29
CA VAL A 615 -15.78 -7.53 -16.86
C VAL A 615 -16.11 -6.08 -16.52
#